data_AF-A0A2A2KJY4-F1
#
_entry.id   AF-A0A2A2KJY4-F1
#
_cell.length_a   1.000
_cell.length_b   1.000
_cell.length_c   1.000
_cell.angle_alpha   90.00
_cell.angle_beta   90.00
_cell.angle_gamma   90.00
#
_symmetry.space_group_name_H-M   'P 1'
#
loop_
_entity.id
_entity.type
_entity.pdbx_description
1 polymer ?
#
loop_
_entity_poly.entity_id
_entity_poly.type
_entity_poly.pdbx_seq_one_letter_code
_entity_poly.pdbx_strand_id
1 'polypeptide(L)'
;MDYILDAYVFAYLPFEVDKETRKLWAERAFKVVQAADWFCKYQDPWKIFDNHTSFLFGELLFFFLAFLAFCHAWRHGPRYVLVWFGILVHALNVENLCYWIPDMDNFWQAQGIFTLFGARAPLYIIVGIYHMFDYTAFVMASRLHLPWWATGPAMGLMAVMCDMPYDIMSIKMVWWTWHDTDPNIYDRNYWVPWNSYYFHASFACSFYFILTFARKKLVDEEYDWRKLHREILAVVLAGMGAFWLGTVQFALIYHPIHDIFKVHSEITTILFLSIYAVIVWAADRKNKNPLARQGEFTLHYLRESRRLLFKAEAVV
;
A
#
# COMPACT_ATOMS: atom_id res chain seq x y z
N MET A 1 -7.37 -36.39 1.41
CA MET A 1 -6.51 -36.04 2.56
C MET A 1 -6.11 -37.28 3.34
N ASP A 2 -7.04 -38.22 3.56
CA ASP A 2 -6.80 -39.48 4.26
C ASP A 2 -5.58 -40.24 3.75
N TYR A 3 -5.44 -40.42 2.43
CA TYR A 3 -4.25 -41.03 1.82
C TYR A 3 -2.92 -40.33 2.15
N ILE A 4 -2.91 -38.99 2.25
CA ILE A 4 -1.69 -38.23 2.54
C ILE A 4 -1.28 -38.42 4.00
N LEU A 5 -2.23 -38.34 4.93
CA LEU A 5 -1.93 -38.58 6.33
C LEU A 5 -1.58 -40.05 6.58
N ASP A 6 -2.24 -40.99 5.92
CA ASP A 6 -1.91 -42.41 6.02
C ASP A 6 -0.50 -42.69 5.49
N ALA A 7 -0.10 -42.11 4.36
CA ALA A 7 1.21 -42.33 3.75
C ALA A 7 2.36 -41.60 4.46
N TYR A 8 2.13 -40.40 5.00
CA TYR A 8 3.20 -39.52 5.47
C TYR A 8 3.17 -39.21 6.97
N VAL A 9 2.08 -39.50 7.68
CA VAL A 9 1.96 -39.23 9.12
C VAL A 9 1.73 -40.52 9.89
N PHE A 10 0.63 -41.22 9.65
CA PHE A 10 0.26 -42.41 10.41
C PHE A 10 1.22 -43.59 10.17
N ALA A 11 1.83 -43.70 8.99
CA ALA A 11 2.83 -44.73 8.69
C ALA A 11 4.12 -44.64 9.55
N TYR A 12 4.40 -43.48 10.15
CA TYR A 12 5.64 -43.24 10.90
C TYR A 12 5.40 -43.07 12.41
N LEU A 13 4.17 -43.22 12.89
CA LEU A 13 3.87 -43.15 14.32
C LEU A 13 4.29 -44.46 15.01
N PRO A 14 4.91 -44.38 16.22
CA PRO A 14 5.34 -45.57 16.95
C PRO A 14 4.19 -46.32 17.65
N PHE A 15 2.93 -45.97 17.36
CA PHE A 15 1.73 -46.55 17.96
C PHE A 15 0.58 -46.59 16.95
N GLU A 16 -0.34 -47.53 17.14
CA GLU A 16 -1.55 -47.61 16.33
C GLU A 16 -2.57 -46.55 16.76
N VAL A 17 -3.03 -45.75 15.80
CA VAL A 17 -4.11 -44.78 15.99
C VAL A 17 -5.42 -45.42 15.56
N ASP A 18 -6.43 -45.40 16.44
CA ASP A 18 -7.76 -45.92 16.15
C ASP A 18 -8.46 -45.15 15.01
N LYS A 19 -9.50 -45.76 14.41
CA LYS A 19 -10.17 -45.21 13.24
C LYS A 19 -10.89 -43.89 13.51
N GLU A 20 -11.45 -43.67 14.69
CA GLU A 20 -12.14 -42.43 15.03
C GLU A 20 -11.14 -41.28 15.22
N THR A 21 -10.03 -41.54 15.91
CA THR A 21 -8.96 -40.57 16.09
C THR A 21 -8.30 -40.22 14.75
N ARG A 22 -8.06 -41.20 13.86
CA ARG A 22 -7.56 -40.93 12.49
C ARG A 22 -8.50 -40.01 11.72
N LYS A 23 -9.80 -40.27 11.77
CA LYS A 23 -10.82 -39.43 11.11
C LYS A 23 -10.82 -38.00 11.67
N LEU A 24 -10.78 -37.85 13.00
CA LEU A 24 -10.70 -36.54 13.66
C LEU A 24 -9.43 -35.77 13.24
N TRP A 25 -8.29 -36.45 13.17
CA TRP A 25 -7.03 -35.83 12.75
C TRP A 25 -7.06 -35.44 11.27
N ALA A 26 -7.66 -36.26 10.41
CA ALA A 26 -7.88 -35.94 9.01
C ALA A 26 -8.77 -34.71 8.80
N GLU A 27 -9.88 -34.61 9.55
CA GLU A 27 -10.75 -33.43 9.52
C GLU A 27 -10.03 -32.16 9.98
N ARG A 28 -9.23 -32.24 11.07
CA ARG A 28 -8.43 -31.10 11.55
C ARG A 28 -7.36 -30.68 10.56
N ALA A 29 -6.62 -31.63 10.02
CA ALA A 29 -5.59 -31.35 9.03
C ALA A 29 -6.19 -30.78 7.74
N PHE A 30 -7.37 -31.26 7.33
CA PHE A 30 -8.11 -30.67 6.20
C PHE A 30 -8.47 -29.20 6.48
N LYS A 31 -8.97 -28.87 7.67
CA LYS A 31 -9.23 -27.46 8.06
C LYS A 31 -7.97 -26.59 8.03
N VAL A 32 -6.83 -27.13 8.47
CA VAL A 32 -5.53 -26.43 8.41
C VAL A 32 -5.11 -26.19 6.96
N VAL A 33 -5.24 -27.19 6.09
CA VAL A 33 -4.93 -27.06 4.66
C VAL A 33 -5.86 -26.05 3.99
N GLN A 34 -7.16 -26.07 4.28
CA GLN A 34 -8.10 -25.07 3.78
C GLN A 34 -7.76 -23.67 4.25
N ALA A 35 -7.38 -23.50 5.51
CA ALA A 35 -6.96 -22.20 6.04
C ALA A 35 -5.66 -21.73 5.39
N ALA A 36 -4.71 -22.63 5.13
CA ALA A 36 -3.46 -22.32 4.44
C ALA A 36 -3.67 -21.95 2.97
N ASP A 37 -4.50 -22.72 2.25
CA ASP A 37 -4.88 -22.46 0.85
C ASP A 37 -5.63 -21.14 0.70
N TRP A 38 -6.53 -20.84 1.63
CA TRP A 38 -7.19 -19.54 1.69
C TRP A 38 -6.19 -18.43 2.05
N PHE A 39 -5.26 -18.65 2.96
CA PHE A 39 -4.31 -17.61 3.36
C PHE A 39 -3.35 -17.23 2.23
N CYS A 40 -2.73 -18.24 1.59
CA CYS A 40 -1.75 -18.03 0.54
C CYS A 40 -1.77 -19.18 -0.47
N LYS A 41 -2.10 -18.84 -1.71
CA LYS A 41 -2.04 -19.75 -2.84
C LYS A 41 -0.73 -19.56 -3.59
N TYR A 42 -0.06 -20.68 -3.86
CA TYR A 42 1.12 -20.72 -4.72
C TYR A 42 0.75 -21.11 -6.16
N GLN A 43 1.36 -20.47 -7.14
CA GLN A 43 1.27 -20.84 -8.53
C GLN A 43 2.67 -20.99 -9.14
N ASP A 44 2.85 -22.06 -9.93
CA ASP A 44 4.10 -22.31 -10.64
C ASP A 44 4.45 -21.13 -11.58
N PRO A 45 5.62 -20.47 -11.40
CA PRO A 45 6.04 -19.36 -12.24
C PRO A 45 6.09 -19.70 -13.73
N TRP A 46 6.42 -20.94 -14.10
CA TRP A 46 6.48 -21.35 -15.51
C TRP A 46 5.10 -21.35 -16.15
N LYS A 47 4.08 -21.77 -15.40
CA LYS A 47 2.69 -21.68 -15.85
C LYS A 47 2.26 -20.22 -16.03
N ILE A 48 2.69 -19.31 -15.17
CA ILE A 48 2.43 -17.88 -15.34
C ILE A 48 3.18 -17.36 -16.57
N PHE A 49 4.43 -17.77 -16.77
CA PHE A 49 5.23 -17.36 -17.93
C PHE A 49 4.55 -17.75 -19.25
N ASP A 50 4.05 -18.97 -19.36
CA ASP A 50 3.42 -19.47 -20.59
C ASP A 50 2.07 -18.81 -20.89
N ASN A 51 1.29 -18.46 -19.85
CA ASN A 51 -0.07 -17.95 -20.02
C ASN A 51 -0.20 -16.43 -19.86
N HIS A 52 0.73 -15.80 -19.15
CA HIS A 52 0.66 -14.40 -18.73
C HIS A 52 2.06 -13.80 -18.52
N THR A 53 2.91 -13.89 -19.54
CA THR A 53 4.32 -13.49 -19.48
C THR A 53 4.53 -12.06 -18.98
N SER A 54 3.76 -11.09 -19.49
CA SER A 54 3.91 -9.67 -19.12
C SER A 54 3.66 -9.43 -17.63
N PHE A 55 2.67 -10.12 -17.05
CA PHE A 55 2.33 -10.03 -15.64
C PHE A 55 3.42 -10.60 -14.75
N LEU A 56 4.02 -11.74 -15.12
CA LEU A 56 5.14 -12.28 -14.37
C LEU A 56 6.32 -11.30 -14.33
N PHE A 57 6.64 -10.67 -15.46
CA PHE A 57 7.68 -9.64 -15.50
C PHE A 57 7.29 -8.40 -14.67
N GLY A 58 6.03 -7.98 -14.71
CA GLY A 58 5.50 -6.92 -13.86
C GLY A 58 5.65 -7.23 -12.37
N GLU A 59 5.21 -8.42 -11.93
CA GLU A 59 5.32 -8.92 -10.56
C GLU A 59 6.78 -8.89 -10.08
N LEU A 60 7.71 -9.44 -10.85
CA LEU A 60 9.15 -9.44 -10.53
C LEU A 60 9.74 -8.03 -10.47
N LEU A 61 9.34 -7.14 -11.40
CA LEU A 61 9.78 -5.76 -11.42
C LEU A 61 9.32 -5.02 -10.16
N PHE A 62 8.06 -5.13 -9.77
CA PHE A 62 7.53 -4.44 -8.58
C PHE A 62 8.13 -4.98 -7.28
N PHE A 63 8.43 -6.27 -7.18
CA PHE A 63 9.21 -6.78 -6.04
C PHE A 63 10.63 -6.20 -6.00
N PHE A 64 11.30 -6.11 -7.15
CA PHE A 64 12.62 -5.50 -7.22
C PHE A 64 12.58 -4.02 -6.83
N LEU A 65 11.59 -3.26 -7.32
CA LEU A 65 11.41 -1.85 -6.98
C LEU A 65 11.09 -1.64 -5.50
N ALA A 66 10.24 -2.48 -4.91
CA ALA A 66 9.96 -2.43 -3.48
C ALA A 66 11.19 -2.75 -2.63
N PHE A 67 12.03 -3.69 -3.08
CA PHE A 67 13.32 -3.97 -2.44
C PHE A 67 14.27 -2.76 -2.53
N LEU A 68 14.35 -2.07 -3.66
CA LEU A 68 15.13 -0.83 -3.79
C LEU A 68 14.58 0.29 -2.87
N ALA A 69 13.25 0.43 -2.78
CA ALA A 69 12.60 1.36 -1.87
C ALA A 69 12.93 1.04 -0.40
N PHE A 70 12.95 -0.24 -0.03
CA PHE A 70 13.37 -0.68 1.30
C PHE A 70 14.86 -0.39 1.55
N CYS A 71 15.73 -0.63 0.57
CA CYS A 71 17.15 -0.28 0.66
C CYS A 71 17.36 1.22 0.88
N HIS A 72 16.57 2.06 0.19
CA HIS A 72 16.55 3.50 0.45
C HIS A 72 16.08 3.78 1.89
N ALA A 73 14.97 3.19 2.32
CA ALA A 73 14.48 3.38 3.69
C ALA A 73 15.52 3.03 4.75
N TRP A 74 16.17 1.89 4.60
CA TRP A 74 17.23 1.41 5.48
C TRP A 74 18.42 2.37 5.55
N ARG A 75 18.89 2.87 4.40
CA ARG A 75 20.02 3.81 4.31
C ARG A 75 19.72 5.19 4.90
N HIS A 76 18.46 5.61 4.86
CA HIS A 76 18.05 6.96 5.26
C HIS A 76 17.54 7.06 6.70
N GLY A 77 17.29 5.94 7.38
CA GLY A 77 17.09 5.90 8.83
C GLY A 77 15.79 5.24 9.28
N PRO A 78 15.63 5.02 10.60
CA PRO A 78 14.54 4.21 11.16
C PRO A 78 13.16 4.79 10.86
N ARG A 79 13.00 6.11 10.80
CA ARG A 79 11.70 6.73 10.45
C ARG A 79 11.25 6.40 9.02
N TYR A 80 12.17 6.24 8.08
CA TYR A 80 11.83 5.82 6.72
C TYR A 80 11.45 4.34 6.69
N VAL A 81 12.16 3.49 7.43
CA VAL A 81 11.82 2.06 7.57
C VAL A 81 10.42 1.90 8.18
N LEU A 82 10.10 2.69 9.21
CA LEU A 82 8.78 2.68 9.83
C LEU A 82 7.69 3.18 8.88
N VAL A 83 7.97 4.17 8.03
CA VAL A 83 7.02 4.60 6.99
C VAL A 83 6.80 3.48 5.97
N TRP A 84 7.85 2.79 5.54
CA TRP A 84 7.75 1.63 4.65
C TRP A 84 6.80 0.57 5.25
N PHE A 85 6.97 0.21 6.53
CA PHE A 85 6.02 -0.69 7.20
C PHE A 85 4.62 -0.07 7.44
N GLY A 86 4.52 1.24 7.63
CA GLY A 86 3.23 1.94 7.71
C GLY A 86 2.44 1.83 6.40
N ILE A 87 3.13 1.88 5.26
CA ILE A 87 2.55 1.66 3.93
C ILE A 87 2.11 0.19 3.77
N LEU A 88 2.87 -0.77 4.29
CA LEU A 88 2.39 -2.16 4.34
C LEU A 88 1.07 -2.30 5.13
N VAL A 89 0.95 -1.62 6.27
CA VAL A 89 -0.31 -1.58 7.04
C VAL A 89 -1.42 -0.91 6.23
N HIS A 90 -1.11 0.16 5.50
CA HIS A 90 -2.05 0.82 4.61
C HIS A 90 -2.56 -0.12 3.52
N ALA A 91 -1.65 -0.79 2.81
CA ALA A 91 -1.95 -1.76 1.75
C ALA A 91 -2.85 -2.87 2.27
N LEU A 92 -2.47 -3.50 3.39
CA LEU A 92 -3.25 -4.56 4.01
C LEU A 92 -4.66 -4.07 4.41
N ASN A 93 -4.78 -2.85 4.91
CA ASN A 93 -6.06 -2.27 5.30
C ASN A 93 -6.96 -2.01 4.07
N VAL A 94 -6.43 -1.38 3.02
CA VAL A 94 -7.21 -1.08 1.79
C VAL A 94 -7.66 -2.37 1.11
N GLU A 95 -6.72 -3.28 0.85
CA GLU A 95 -7.01 -4.55 0.18
C GLU A 95 -8.02 -5.38 0.96
N ASN A 96 -7.86 -5.49 2.28
CA ASN A 96 -8.81 -6.20 3.13
C ASN A 96 -10.21 -5.54 3.04
N LEU A 97 -10.31 -4.23 3.19
CA LEU A 97 -11.62 -3.55 3.10
C LEU A 97 -12.29 -3.75 1.73
N CYS A 98 -11.53 -3.70 0.64
CA CYS A 98 -12.07 -3.90 -0.71
C CYS A 98 -12.65 -5.31 -0.90
N TYR A 99 -12.06 -6.36 -0.31
CA TYR A 99 -12.58 -7.72 -0.47
C TYR A 99 -13.67 -8.11 0.53
N TRP A 100 -13.76 -7.43 1.67
CA TRP A 100 -14.71 -7.76 2.73
C TRP A 100 -15.98 -6.90 2.71
N ILE A 101 -15.95 -5.74 2.05
CA ILE A 101 -17.13 -4.88 1.86
C ILE A 101 -17.66 -5.11 0.44
N PRO A 102 -18.86 -5.71 0.28
CA PRO A 102 -19.40 -6.06 -1.04
C PRO A 102 -19.48 -4.89 -2.04
N ASP A 103 -19.79 -3.69 -1.56
CA ASP A 103 -19.89 -2.47 -2.39
C ASP A 103 -18.53 -1.94 -2.85
N MET A 104 -17.43 -2.47 -2.29
CA MET A 104 -16.05 -2.10 -2.63
C MET A 104 -15.30 -3.20 -3.39
N ASP A 105 -15.87 -4.40 -3.50
CA ASP A 105 -15.30 -5.51 -4.25
C ASP A 105 -15.60 -5.32 -5.74
N ASN A 106 -14.88 -4.39 -6.36
CA ASN A 106 -15.18 -3.91 -7.71
C ASN A 106 -14.05 -4.14 -8.72
N PHE A 107 -13.04 -4.95 -8.37
CA PHE A 107 -11.98 -5.37 -9.29
C PHE A 107 -11.58 -6.84 -9.11
N TRP A 108 -10.91 -7.39 -10.13
CA TRP A 108 -10.29 -8.71 -10.12
C TRP A 108 -8.82 -8.61 -10.50
N GLN A 109 -8.00 -9.41 -9.84
CA GLN A 109 -6.56 -9.45 -10.04
C GLN A 109 -6.16 -10.78 -10.69
N ALA A 110 -5.16 -10.75 -11.58
CA ALA A 110 -4.50 -11.96 -12.04
C ALA A 110 -3.75 -12.63 -10.88
N GLN A 111 -3.72 -13.96 -10.83
CA GLN A 111 -3.07 -14.71 -9.75
C GLN A 111 -1.55 -14.78 -9.97
N GLY A 112 -0.79 -14.24 -9.02
CA GLY A 112 0.68 -14.22 -8.99
C GLY A 112 1.30 -15.49 -8.42
N ILE A 113 2.64 -15.49 -8.33
CA ILE A 113 3.42 -16.58 -7.70
C ILE A 113 2.87 -16.87 -6.30
N PHE A 114 2.57 -15.80 -5.56
CA PHE A 114 1.86 -15.86 -4.28
C PHE A 114 0.63 -14.97 -4.34
N THR A 115 -0.54 -15.53 -4.05
CA THR A 115 -1.80 -14.79 -4.00
C THR A 115 -2.50 -15.03 -2.67
N LEU A 116 -2.79 -13.96 -1.93
CA LEU A 116 -3.34 -13.99 -0.59
C LEU A 116 -4.88 -13.90 -0.58
N PHE A 117 -5.47 -14.23 0.57
CA PHE A 117 -6.88 -13.99 0.90
C PHE A 117 -7.88 -14.64 -0.07
N GLY A 118 -7.78 -15.95 -0.27
CA GLY A 118 -8.65 -16.72 -1.16
C GLY A 118 -8.30 -16.52 -2.63
N ALA A 119 -7.01 -16.27 -2.91
CA ALA A 119 -6.49 -15.97 -4.23
C ALA A 119 -7.07 -14.69 -4.86
N ARG A 120 -7.17 -13.64 -4.03
CA ARG A 120 -7.72 -12.32 -4.37
C ARG A 120 -6.65 -11.24 -4.49
N ALA A 121 -5.67 -11.26 -3.59
CA ALA A 121 -4.64 -10.22 -3.49
C ALA A 121 -3.25 -10.78 -3.80
N PRO A 122 -2.77 -10.67 -5.06
CA PRO A 122 -1.40 -11.00 -5.39
C PRO A 122 -0.40 -10.25 -4.49
N LEU A 123 0.63 -10.96 -4.04
CA LEU A 123 1.59 -10.41 -3.07
C LEU A 123 2.32 -9.18 -3.61
N TYR A 124 2.52 -9.11 -4.93
CA TYR A 124 3.15 -7.95 -5.59
C TYR A 124 2.31 -6.67 -5.46
N ILE A 125 1.00 -6.74 -5.24
CA ILE A 125 0.19 -5.56 -4.98
C ILE A 125 0.54 -5.04 -3.59
N ILE A 126 0.37 -5.88 -2.58
CA ILE A 126 0.55 -5.53 -1.17
C ILE A 126 1.98 -5.05 -0.86
N VAL A 127 2.98 -5.76 -1.39
CA VAL A 127 4.39 -5.50 -1.07
C VAL A 127 5.12 -4.77 -2.20
N GLY A 128 4.71 -4.93 -3.45
CA GLY A 128 5.36 -4.31 -4.60
C GLY A 128 4.80 -2.91 -4.91
N ILE A 129 3.56 -2.85 -5.37
CA ILE A 129 2.90 -1.64 -5.88
C ILE A 129 2.81 -0.56 -4.82
N TYR A 130 2.16 -0.84 -3.67
CA TYR A 130 1.98 0.16 -2.61
C TYR A 130 3.32 0.74 -2.15
N HIS A 131 4.35 -0.11 -2.00
CA HIS A 131 5.67 0.37 -1.62
C HIS A 131 6.35 1.13 -2.75
N MET A 132 6.21 0.73 -4.01
CA MET A 132 6.79 1.49 -5.10
C MET A 132 6.13 2.87 -5.23
N PHE A 133 4.82 2.96 -5.15
CA PHE A 133 4.09 4.22 -5.40
C PHE A 133 4.04 5.11 -4.17
N ASP A 134 3.48 4.63 -3.05
CA ASP A 134 3.25 5.48 -1.88
C ASP A 134 4.54 5.87 -1.18
N TYR A 135 5.53 4.96 -1.10
CA TYR A 135 6.80 5.30 -0.45
C TYR A 135 7.58 6.28 -1.32
N THR A 136 7.61 6.07 -2.64
CA THR A 136 8.29 7.01 -3.55
C THR A 136 7.60 8.37 -3.53
N ALA A 137 6.27 8.41 -3.56
CA ALA A 137 5.49 9.64 -3.42
C ALA A 137 5.78 10.34 -2.08
N PHE A 138 5.84 9.59 -0.97
CA PHE A 138 6.21 10.12 0.34
C PHE A 138 7.60 10.76 0.32
N VAL A 139 8.59 10.06 -0.26
CA VAL A 139 9.96 10.56 -0.36
C VAL A 139 9.99 11.82 -1.22
N MET A 140 9.41 11.79 -2.42
CA MET A 140 9.36 12.92 -3.35
C MET A 140 8.68 14.14 -2.72
N ALA A 141 7.54 13.97 -2.05
CA ALA A 141 6.81 15.06 -1.40
C ALA A 141 7.62 15.66 -0.25
N SER A 142 8.29 14.80 0.53
CA SER A 142 9.16 15.23 1.61
C SER A 142 10.35 16.06 1.10
N ARG A 143 10.84 15.81 -0.12
CA ARG A 143 11.93 16.58 -0.74
C ARG A 143 11.55 18.00 -1.14
N LEU A 144 10.26 18.29 -1.30
CA LEU A 144 9.82 19.65 -1.63
C LEU A 144 9.91 20.59 -0.42
N HIS A 145 10.14 20.06 0.79
CA HIS A 145 10.23 20.84 2.03
C HIS A 145 9.04 21.79 2.22
N LEU A 146 7.86 21.35 1.81
CA LEU A 146 6.62 22.10 1.93
C LEU A 146 6.17 22.16 3.40
N PRO A 147 5.34 23.14 3.77
CA PRO A 147 4.66 23.10 5.05
C PRO A 147 3.77 21.86 5.15
N TRP A 148 3.51 21.42 6.38
CA TRP A 148 2.82 20.16 6.64
C TRP A 148 1.44 20.05 5.96
N TRP A 149 0.71 21.16 5.84
CA TRP A 149 -0.62 21.20 5.21
C TRP A 149 -0.58 21.06 3.68
N ALA A 150 0.56 21.34 3.04
CA ALA A 150 0.74 21.19 1.58
C ALA A 150 1.46 19.89 1.19
N THR A 151 2.21 19.28 2.13
CA THR A 151 2.98 18.08 1.83
C THR A 151 2.08 16.86 1.61
N GLY A 152 0.95 16.75 2.32
CA GLY A 152 -0.06 15.70 2.07
C GLY A 152 -0.63 15.77 0.65
N PRO A 153 -1.17 16.92 0.21
CA PRO A 153 -1.61 17.13 -1.18
C PRO A 153 -0.53 16.84 -2.22
N ALA A 154 0.74 17.22 -1.95
CA ALA A 154 1.85 16.89 -2.82
C ALA A 154 2.08 15.38 -2.92
N MET A 155 2.05 14.65 -1.80
CA MET A 155 2.14 13.20 -1.78
C MET A 155 0.98 12.56 -2.56
N GLY A 156 -0.24 13.07 -2.41
CA GLY A 156 -1.40 12.59 -3.18
C GLY A 156 -1.23 12.74 -4.69
N LEU A 157 -0.78 13.91 -5.16
CA LEU A 157 -0.49 14.14 -6.57
C LEU A 157 0.61 13.22 -7.09
N MET A 158 1.68 13.04 -6.31
CA MET A 158 2.81 12.18 -6.70
C MET A 158 2.43 10.70 -6.73
N ALA A 159 1.54 10.26 -5.84
CA ALA A 159 1.00 8.90 -5.86
C ALA A 159 0.26 8.65 -7.18
N VAL A 160 -0.67 9.54 -7.56
CA VAL A 160 -1.38 9.45 -8.85
C VAL A 160 -0.43 9.52 -10.04
N MET A 161 0.59 10.37 -10.01
CA MET A 161 1.59 10.44 -11.08
C MET A 161 2.36 9.12 -11.26
N CYS A 162 2.66 8.41 -10.17
CA CYS A 162 3.34 7.12 -10.23
C CYS A 162 2.40 6.00 -10.66
N ASP A 163 1.16 6.05 -10.19
CA ASP A 163 0.15 5.00 -10.34
C ASP A 163 -0.53 5.02 -11.71
N MET A 164 -0.86 6.20 -12.24
CA MET A 164 -1.63 6.32 -13.50
C MET A 164 -1.04 5.53 -14.69
N PRO A 165 0.27 5.56 -14.97
CA PRO A 165 0.84 4.75 -16.05
C PRO A 165 0.71 3.25 -15.80
N TYR A 166 0.83 2.83 -14.54
CA TYR A 166 0.61 1.45 -14.15
C TYR A 166 -0.86 1.08 -14.39
N ASP A 167 -1.81 1.78 -13.78
CA ASP A 167 -3.25 1.52 -13.88
C ASP A 167 -3.72 1.32 -15.32
N ILE A 168 -3.36 2.25 -16.21
CA ILE A 168 -3.74 2.20 -17.62
C ILE A 168 -3.13 0.99 -18.32
N MET A 169 -1.83 0.73 -18.10
CA MET A 169 -1.11 -0.33 -18.80
C MET A 169 -1.46 -1.71 -18.27
N SER A 170 -1.66 -1.84 -16.96
CA SER A 170 -1.98 -3.09 -16.30
C SER A 170 -3.35 -3.62 -16.70
N ILE A 171 -4.35 -2.73 -16.89
CA ILE A 171 -5.67 -3.16 -17.41
C ILE A 171 -5.56 -3.56 -18.88
N LYS A 172 -4.83 -2.80 -19.69
CA LYS A 172 -4.57 -3.17 -21.10
C LYS A 172 -3.87 -4.52 -21.23
N MET A 173 -2.99 -4.85 -20.30
CA MET A 173 -2.27 -6.13 -20.24
C MET A 173 -3.02 -7.20 -19.41
N VAL A 174 -4.19 -6.89 -18.87
CA VAL A 174 -5.06 -7.79 -18.08
C VAL A 174 -4.39 -8.31 -16.80
N TRP A 175 -3.46 -7.54 -16.23
CA TRP A 175 -2.91 -7.83 -14.90
C TRP A 175 -3.99 -7.72 -13.83
N TRP A 176 -4.97 -6.85 -14.08
CA TRP A 176 -6.20 -6.72 -13.31
C TRP A 176 -7.28 -6.01 -14.13
N THR A 177 -8.52 -6.10 -13.69
CA THR A 177 -9.69 -5.55 -14.38
C THR A 177 -10.74 -5.07 -13.41
N TRP A 178 -11.45 -4.00 -13.78
CA TRP A 178 -12.60 -3.49 -13.04
C TRP A 178 -13.89 -4.24 -13.39
N HIS A 179 -14.85 -4.27 -12.47
CA HIS A 179 -16.20 -4.80 -12.72
C HIS A 179 -16.97 -3.85 -13.64
N ASP A 180 -17.72 -4.39 -14.60
CA ASP A 180 -18.53 -3.57 -15.51
C ASP A 180 -19.92 -3.24 -14.95
N THR A 181 -20.26 -3.77 -13.78
CA THR A 181 -21.60 -3.69 -13.19
C THR A 181 -21.77 -2.64 -12.09
N ASP A 182 -20.66 -2.07 -11.58
CA ASP A 182 -20.72 -1.07 -10.51
C ASP A 182 -20.87 0.35 -11.10
N PRO A 183 -21.98 1.06 -10.84
CA PRO A 183 -22.22 2.40 -11.37
C PRO A 183 -21.23 3.45 -10.84
N ASN A 184 -20.59 3.22 -9.69
CA ASN A 184 -19.62 4.16 -9.11
C ASN A 184 -18.28 4.17 -9.88
N ILE A 185 -18.05 3.21 -10.77
CA ILE A 185 -16.82 3.09 -11.56
C ILE A 185 -17.10 3.10 -13.06
N TYR A 186 -18.28 3.58 -13.45
CA TYR A 186 -18.72 3.64 -14.84
C TYR A 186 -17.93 4.66 -15.67
N ASP A 187 -17.68 5.85 -15.11
CA ASP A 187 -16.92 6.91 -15.76
C ASP A 187 -15.42 6.56 -15.76
N ARG A 188 -14.85 6.32 -16.94
CA ARG A 188 -13.48 5.79 -17.10
C ARG A 188 -12.60 6.60 -18.06
N ASN A 189 -11.30 6.56 -17.81
CA ASN A 189 -10.22 7.02 -18.68
C ASN A 189 -9.32 5.82 -19.02
N TYR A 190 -9.21 5.45 -20.30
CA TYR A 190 -8.49 4.24 -20.74
C TYR A 190 -8.83 2.97 -19.93
N TRP A 191 -10.12 2.74 -19.67
CA TRP A 191 -10.65 1.64 -18.85
C TRP A 191 -10.36 1.70 -17.34
N VAL A 192 -9.72 2.78 -16.87
CA VAL A 192 -9.51 3.06 -15.44
C VAL A 192 -10.59 4.03 -14.94
N PRO A 193 -11.34 3.72 -13.87
CA PRO A 193 -12.29 4.64 -13.26
C PRO A 193 -11.60 5.91 -12.77
N TRP A 194 -12.21 7.07 -13.02
CA TRP A 194 -11.69 8.34 -12.49
C TRP A 194 -11.55 8.33 -10.97
N ASN A 195 -12.44 7.60 -10.29
CA ASN A 195 -12.42 7.44 -8.84
C ASN A 195 -11.18 6.72 -8.33
N SER A 196 -10.52 5.86 -9.15
CA SER A 196 -9.23 5.24 -8.79
C SER A 196 -8.21 6.32 -8.43
N TYR A 197 -7.98 7.26 -9.34
CA TYR A 197 -7.02 8.35 -9.14
C TYR A 197 -7.39 9.25 -7.95
N TYR A 198 -8.68 9.47 -7.73
CA TYR A 198 -9.15 10.21 -6.57
C TYR A 198 -8.75 9.47 -5.28
N PHE A 199 -9.06 8.18 -5.18
CA PHE A 199 -8.76 7.37 -3.99
C PHE A 199 -7.26 7.34 -3.72
N HIS A 200 -6.42 7.07 -4.72
CA HIS A 200 -4.96 7.11 -4.57
C HIS A 200 -4.47 8.46 -4.03
N ALA A 201 -4.93 9.59 -4.61
CA ALA A 201 -4.54 10.91 -4.12
C ALA A 201 -4.99 11.17 -2.68
N SER A 202 -6.25 10.84 -2.37
CA SER A 202 -6.85 11.13 -1.06
C SER A 202 -6.29 10.26 0.06
N PHE A 203 -6.01 8.97 -0.20
CA PHE A 203 -5.42 8.05 0.76
C PHE A 203 -3.97 8.41 1.06
N ALA A 204 -3.16 8.67 0.05
CA ALA A 204 -1.77 9.08 0.23
C ALA A 204 -1.67 10.42 0.99
N CYS A 205 -2.53 11.39 0.67
CA CYS A 205 -2.62 12.66 1.41
C CYS A 205 -3.01 12.44 2.88
N SER A 206 -4.02 11.60 3.12
CA SER A 206 -4.51 11.26 4.45
C SER A 206 -3.47 10.55 5.29
N PHE A 207 -2.74 9.59 4.70
CA PHE A 207 -1.62 8.90 5.34
C PHE A 207 -0.60 9.90 5.87
N TYR A 208 -0.18 10.86 5.04
CA TYR A 208 0.77 11.88 5.45
C TYR A 208 0.25 12.76 6.58
N PHE A 209 -1.01 13.22 6.49
CA PHE A 209 -1.61 14.07 7.52
C PHE A 209 -1.71 13.36 8.87
N ILE A 210 -2.21 12.13 8.88
CA ILE A 210 -2.35 11.34 10.11
C ILE A 210 -0.97 11.03 10.67
N LEU A 211 -0.02 10.60 9.85
CA LEU A 211 1.35 10.32 10.28
C LEU A 211 1.99 11.55 10.93
N THR A 212 1.89 12.71 10.28
CA THR A 212 2.49 13.96 10.77
C THR A 212 1.82 14.42 12.05
N PHE A 213 0.49 14.35 12.12
CA PHE A 213 -0.27 14.70 13.32
C PHE A 213 0.07 13.77 14.48
N ALA A 214 0.04 12.45 14.26
CA ALA A 214 0.39 11.45 15.25
C ALA A 214 1.83 11.64 15.75
N ARG A 215 2.80 11.85 14.85
CA ARG A 215 4.19 12.11 15.24
C ARG A 215 4.31 13.37 16.09
N LYS A 216 3.70 14.49 15.70
CA LYS A 216 3.69 15.74 16.48
C LYS A 216 3.11 15.59 17.89
N LYS A 217 2.24 14.60 18.13
CA LYS A 217 1.60 14.36 19.42
C LYS A 217 2.31 13.30 20.26
N LEU A 218 2.91 12.30 19.62
CA LEU A 218 3.41 11.11 20.30
C LEU A 218 4.94 11.13 20.47
N VAL A 219 5.68 11.80 19.58
CA VAL A 219 7.15 11.78 19.53
C VAL A 219 7.73 13.18 19.28
N ASP A 220 9.04 13.32 19.46
CA ASP A 220 9.73 14.60 19.25
C ASP A 220 10.13 14.77 17.77
N GLU A 221 10.58 15.96 17.40
CA GLU A 221 11.07 16.21 16.04
C GLU A 221 12.32 15.38 15.70
N GLU A 222 13.14 15.06 16.69
CA GLU A 222 14.30 14.17 16.56
C GLU A 222 13.91 12.73 16.91
N TYR A 223 14.54 11.77 16.23
CA TYR A 223 14.26 10.35 16.48
C TYR A 223 14.88 9.90 17.81
N ASP A 224 14.06 9.31 18.68
CA ASP A 224 14.48 8.69 19.93
C ASP A 224 14.03 7.21 19.96
N TRP A 225 14.99 6.29 20.03
CA TRP A 225 14.74 4.85 20.07
C TRP A 225 13.90 4.44 21.29
N ARG A 226 13.96 5.18 22.40
CA ARG A 226 13.15 4.90 23.60
C ARG A 226 11.66 5.09 23.33
N LYS A 227 11.33 5.92 22.34
CA LYS A 227 9.96 6.19 21.89
C LYS A 227 9.57 5.35 20.67
N LEU A 228 10.30 4.28 20.33
CA LEU A 228 10.01 3.42 19.18
C LEU A 228 8.57 2.90 19.17
N HIS A 229 8.02 2.48 20.31
CA HIS A 229 6.63 2.04 20.42
C HIS A 229 5.62 3.13 19.99
N ARG A 230 5.93 4.40 20.22
CA ARG A 230 5.11 5.55 19.81
C ARG A 230 5.26 5.86 18.33
N GLU A 231 6.45 5.69 17.77
CA GLU A 231 6.67 5.78 16.32
C GLU A 231 5.89 4.67 15.58
N ILE A 232 5.93 3.43 16.10
CA ILE A 232 5.14 2.30 15.58
C ILE A 232 3.65 2.63 15.64
N LEU A 233 3.17 3.12 16.78
CA LEU A 233 1.78 3.56 16.91
C LEU A 233 1.42 4.64 15.89
N ALA A 234 2.27 5.63 15.67
CA ALA A 234 2.02 6.70 14.70
C ALA A 234 1.89 6.17 13.25
N VAL A 235 2.75 5.23 12.83
CA VAL A 235 2.68 4.65 11.48
C VAL A 235 1.51 3.68 11.32
N VAL A 236 1.14 2.94 12.37
CA VAL A 236 -0.05 2.07 12.36
C VAL A 236 -1.32 2.92 12.28
N LEU A 237 -1.42 4.01 13.06
CA LEU A 237 -2.54 4.95 12.98
C LEU A 237 -2.65 5.57 11.58
N ALA A 238 -1.52 5.93 10.96
CA ALA A 238 -1.51 6.42 9.59
C ALA A 238 -2.00 5.38 8.59
N GLY A 239 -1.47 4.15 8.65
CA GLY A 239 -1.85 3.07 7.72
C GLY A 239 -3.33 2.69 7.82
N MET A 240 -3.86 2.56 9.05
CA MET A 240 -5.27 2.24 9.28
C MET A 240 -6.20 3.42 8.97
N GLY A 241 -5.82 4.65 9.34
CA GLY A 241 -6.66 5.83 9.23
C GLY A 241 -6.69 6.46 7.83
N ALA A 242 -5.69 6.19 6.98
CA ALA A 242 -5.56 6.80 5.66
C ALA A 242 -6.78 6.52 4.76
N PHE A 243 -7.29 5.28 4.77
CA PHE A 243 -8.50 4.90 4.05
C PHE A 243 -9.69 5.76 4.50
N TRP A 244 -9.98 5.78 5.80
CA TRP A 244 -11.16 6.47 6.35
C TRP A 244 -11.13 7.98 6.09
N LEU A 245 -10.00 8.63 6.36
CA LEU A 245 -9.88 10.07 6.13
C LEU A 245 -9.90 10.40 4.63
N GLY A 246 -9.35 9.55 3.76
CA GLY A 246 -9.41 9.78 2.31
C GLY A 246 -10.82 9.59 1.76
N THR A 247 -11.57 8.62 2.25
CA THR A 247 -12.99 8.45 1.91
C THR A 247 -13.81 9.67 2.34
N VAL A 248 -13.51 10.29 3.48
CA VAL A 248 -14.14 11.57 3.87
C VAL A 248 -13.78 12.68 2.88
N GLN A 249 -12.52 12.79 2.45
CA GLN A 249 -12.12 13.77 1.44
C GLN A 249 -12.80 13.55 0.09
N PHE A 250 -12.99 12.29 -0.30
CA PHE A 250 -13.78 11.91 -1.47
C PHE A 250 -15.25 12.34 -1.33
N ALA A 251 -15.88 11.93 -0.23
CA ALA A 251 -17.29 12.14 0.03
C ALA A 251 -17.70 13.63 -0.01
N LEU A 252 -16.83 14.53 0.45
CA LEU A 252 -17.12 15.97 0.54
C LEU A 252 -17.28 16.67 -0.82
N ILE A 253 -16.59 16.19 -1.86
CA ILE A 253 -16.62 16.81 -3.19
C ILE A 253 -17.40 15.91 -4.15
N TYR A 254 -17.13 14.61 -4.12
CA TYR A 254 -17.71 13.67 -5.07
C TYR A 254 -19.23 13.54 -4.88
N HIS A 255 -19.74 13.20 -3.69
CA HIS A 255 -21.18 12.94 -3.54
C HIS A 255 -22.05 14.17 -3.86
N PRO A 256 -21.73 15.41 -3.41
CA PRO A 256 -22.52 16.56 -3.81
C PRO A 256 -22.49 16.79 -5.33
N ILE A 257 -21.32 16.74 -5.96
CA ILE A 257 -21.16 17.14 -7.36
C ILE A 257 -21.61 16.04 -8.32
N HIS A 258 -21.18 14.81 -8.09
CA HIS A 258 -21.52 13.66 -8.93
C HIS A 258 -22.92 13.10 -8.60
N ASP A 259 -23.22 12.80 -7.34
CA ASP A 259 -24.44 12.05 -7.04
C ASP A 259 -25.69 12.93 -7.00
N ILE A 260 -25.58 14.19 -6.54
CA ILE A 260 -26.72 15.12 -6.50
C ILE A 260 -26.82 15.88 -7.84
N PHE A 261 -25.72 16.50 -8.30
CA PHE A 261 -25.74 17.32 -9.52
C PHE A 261 -25.47 16.56 -10.82
N LYS A 262 -25.19 15.25 -10.77
CA LYS A 262 -24.98 14.38 -11.95
C LYS A 262 -23.85 14.84 -12.86
N VAL A 263 -22.83 15.46 -12.28
CA VAL A 263 -21.61 15.87 -12.99
C VAL A 263 -20.68 14.67 -13.13
N HIS A 264 -20.13 14.47 -14.33
CA HIS A 264 -19.21 13.36 -14.64
C HIS A 264 -18.00 13.29 -13.70
N SER A 265 -17.57 12.07 -13.34
CA SER A 265 -16.50 11.79 -12.36
C SER A 265 -15.13 12.35 -12.78
N GLU A 266 -14.91 12.54 -14.08
CA GLU A 266 -13.72 13.24 -14.59
C GLU A 266 -13.61 14.66 -14.00
N ILE A 267 -14.71 15.41 -14.00
CA ILE A 267 -14.70 16.81 -13.58
C ILE A 267 -14.46 16.90 -12.07
N THR A 268 -15.09 16.01 -11.28
CA THR A 268 -14.88 15.97 -9.82
C THR A 268 -13.45 15.60 -9.47
N THR A 269 -12.87 14.62 -10.17
CA THR A 269 -11.48 14.18 -9.98
C THR A 269 -10.48 15.25 -10.38
N ILE A 270 -10.62 15.84 -11.58
CA ILE A 270 -9.74 16.93 -12.04
C ILE A 270 -9.85 18.13 -11.10
N LEU A 271 -11.04 18.49 -10.65
CA LEU A 271 -11.23 19.57 -9.67
C LEU A 271 -10.48 19.29 -8.37
N PHE A 272 -10.61 18.07 -7.83
CA PHE A 272 -9.90 17.66 -6.61
C PHE A 272 -8.38 17.72 -6.77
N LEU A 273 -7.84 17.14 -7.84
CA LEU A 273 -6.41 17.19 -8.14
C LEU A 273 -5.94 18.63 -8.39
N SER A 274 -6.77 19.47 -9.01
CA SER A 274 -6.47 20.90 -9.22
C SER A 274 -6.42 21.67 -7.90
N ILE A 275 -7.32 21.39 -6.96
CA ILE A 275 -7.26 21.97 -5.60
C ILE A 275 -5.94 21.60 -4.93
N TYR A 276 -5.55 20.32 -4.98
CA TYR A 276 -4.26 19.87 -4.46
C TYR A 276 -3.10 20.60 -5.14
N ALA A 277 -3.11 20.71 -6.46
CA ALA A 277 -2.07 21.38 -7.23
C ALA A 277 -1.94 22.87 -6.87
N VAL A 278 -3.06 23.57 -6.70
CA VAL A 278 -3.08 24.99 -6.28
C VAL A 278 -2.54 25.14 -4.86
N ILE A 279 -2.92 24.26 -3.92
CA ILE A 279 -2.39 24.26 -2.55
C ILE A 279 -0.87 24.09 -2.57
N VAL A 280 -0.37 23.09 -3.30
CA VAL A 280 1.07 22.81 -3.42
C VAL A 280 1.80 23.97 -4.06
N TRP A 281 1.30 24.49 -5.18
CA TRP A 281 1.89 25.61 -5.90
C TRP A 281 1.94 26.88 -5.04
N ALA A 282 0.86 27.22 -4.34
CA ALA A 282 0.80 28.38 -3.47
C ALA A 282 1.76 28.26 -2.27
N ALA A 283 1.90 27.05 -1.72
CA ALA A 283 2.84 26.76 -0.65
C ALA A 283 4.29 26.89 -1.11
N ASP A 284 4.61 26.32 -2.27
CA ASP A 284 5.94 26.35 -2.86
C ASP A 284 6.40 27.78 -3.17
N ARG A 285 5.54 28.60 -3.78
CA ARG A 285 5.84 30.01 -4.08
C ARG A 285 6.12 30.86 -2.86
N LYS A 286 5.52 30.51 -1.72
CA LYS A 286 5.72 31.17 -0.42
C LYS A 286 6.74 30.45 0.45
N ASN A 287 7.41 29.41 -0.07
CA ASN A 287 8.34 28.61 0.71
C ASN A 287 9.61 29.41 1.01
N LYS A 288 9.79 29.73 2.30
CA LYS A 288 10.96 30.44 2.83
C LYS A 288 12.07 29.48 3.27
N ASN A 289 11.83 28.16 3.21
CA ASN A 289 12.83 27.17 3.61
C ASN A 289 13.99 27.17 2.59
N PRO A 290 15.23 27.51 3.00
CA PRO A 290 16.37 27.51 2.09
C PRO A 290 16.63 26.14 1.45
N LEU A 291 16.33 25.06 2.16
CA LEU A 291 16.53 23.69 1.70
C LEU A 291 15.65 23.34 0.49
N ALA A 292 14.48 23.97 0.37
CA ALA A 292 13.60 23.80 -0.80
C ALA A 292 14.27 24.24 -2.11
N ARG A 293 15.26 25.13 -2.05
CA ARG A 293 15.96 25.70 -3.22
C ARG A 293 17.37 25.15 -3.40
N GLN A 294 17.91 24.46 -2.41
CA GLN A 294 19.31 24.00 -2.42
C GLN A 294 19.48 22.60 -3.04
N GLY A 295 18.38 21.87 -3.32
CA GLY A 295 18.47 20.48 -3.76
C GLY A 295 19.20 19.56 -2.75
N GLU A 296 19.51 20.08 -1.56
CA GLU A 296 20.28 19.40 -0.53
C GLU A 296 19.41 18.45 0.30
N PHE A 297 20.02 17.33 0.69
CA PHE A 297 19.34 16.10 1.08
C PHE A 297 18.84 16.04 2.54
N THR A 298 18.68 17.18 3.23
CA THR A 298 18.61 17.16 4.70
C THR A 298 17.24 17.60 5.23
N LEU A 299 16.37 16.62 5.56
CA LEU A 299 15.02 16.84 6.10
C LEU A 299 15.03 17.17 7.60
N HIS A 300 14.32 18.24 8.00
CA HIS A 300 14.28 18.79 9.36
C HIS A 300 13.71 17.81 10.42
N TYR A 301 12.80 16.91 10.02
CA TYR A 301 12.20 15.86 10.87
C TYR A 301 12.87 14.48 10.73
N LEU A 302 13.94 14.38 9.96
CA LEU A 302 14.66 13.12 9.71
C LEU A 302 16.14 13.28 10.06
N ARG A 303 16.44 14.31 10.87
CA ARG A 303 17.78 14.69 11.30
C ARG A 303 18.38 13.55 12.13
N GLU A 304 19.51 13.06 11.63
CA GLU A 304 20.54 12.27 12.32
C GLU A 304 20.19 10.87 12.81
N SER A 305 20.06 9.92 11.88
CA SER A 305 20.35 8.49 12.17
C SER A 305 21.82 8.15 11.93
N ARG A 306 22.54 8.99 11.17
CA ARG A 306 23.93 8.72 10.75
C ARG A 306 24.97 8.92 11.86
N ARG A 307 24.61 9.59 12.98
CA ARG A 307 25.52 9.76 14.13
C ARG A 307 25.51 8.61 15.12
N LEU A 308 24.50 7.75 15.13
CA LEU A 308 24.39 6.66 16.11
C LEU A 308 25.08 5.38 15.64
N LEU A 309 25.05 5.07 14.34
CA LEU A 309 25.74 3.90 13.79
C LEU A 309 27.27 4.04 13.80
N PHE A 310 27.80 5.25 13.54
CA PHE A 310 29.25 5.50 13.63
C PHE A 310 29.75 5.79 15.05
N LYS A 311 28.87 6.11 16.02
CA LYS A 311 29.28 6.18 17.43
C LYS A 311 29.35 4.82 18.11
N ALA A 312 28.62 3.82 17.60
CA ALA A 312 28.69 2.45 18.11
C ALA A 312 30.01 1.75 17.73
N GLU A 313 30.70 2.19 16.67
CA GLU A 313 32.05 1.70 16.30
C GLU A 313 33.19 2.54 16.90
N ALA A 314 32.87 3.65 17.59
CA ALA A 314 33.85 4.58 18.15
C ALA A 314 33.84 4.65 19.69
N VAL A 315 33.09 3.77 20.36
CA VAL A 315 33.12 3.64 21.82
C VAL A 315 33.29 2.17 22.19
N VAL A 316 34.57 1.80 22.29
CA VAL A 316 35.18 0.65 22.99
C VAL A 316 34.99 -0.73 22.37
#